data_AF-A0A6L5R5P7-F1
#
_entry.id   AF-A0A6L5R5P7-F1
#
_cell.length_a   1.000
_cell.length_b   1.000
_cell.length_c   1.000
_cell.angle_alpha   90.00
_cell.angle_beta   90.00
_cell.angle_gamma   90.00
#
_symmetry.space_group_name_H-M   'P 1'
#
loop_
_entity.id
_entity.type
_entity.pdbx_description
1 polymer ?
#
loop_
_entity_poly.entity_id
_entity_poly.type
_entity_poly.pdbx_seq_one_letter_code
_entity_poly.pdbx_strand_id
1 'polypeptide(L)'
;MPEYVRSDPSMWQAVYADPSVPLDRALVRQIINDQRRLSRRWLYPIARVVSRVLVALISIVKRVLPFRWMPLHTMDVLCVWFLRRFVSPDAVDLLIRHFVVETNLVNFIIRNTPVDMEPVTLRPEKLSGLGDQAVVEHDVNVYDVLIALDDVKLAKPETLDFSQLDVPPLDAERGRRRLLRLDIQTALCFMNIPFSMALTVEEYRRAVHSIRFDDSFLEILALVTDDDTFRHWKLAGMSLWMDSNVDVPRMVYRHALVCEYAHARLVKLAGGAYPRDTDVAFD
;
A
#
# COMPACT_ATOMS: atom_id res chain seq x y z
N MET A 1 34.70 -29.27 -18.53
CA MET A 1 33.54 -30.07 -18.12
C MET A 1 32.41 -29.10 -17.83
N PRO A 2 31.23 -29.25 -18.43
CA PRO A 2 30.10 -28.37 -18.13
C PRO A 2 29.72 -28.51 -16.65
N GLU A 3 29.55 -27.38 -15.99
CA GLU A 3 29.25 -27.25 -14.58
C GLU A 3 27.86 -27.82 -14.28
N TYR A 4 27.79 -28.84 -13.42
CA TYR A 4 26.54 -29.50 -13.07
C TYR A 4 25.78 -28.67 -12.04
N VAL A 5 24.86 -27.82 -12.52
CA VAL A 5 23.91 -27.12 -11.63
C VAL A 5 22.99 -28.19 -11.02
N ARG A 6 23.20 -28.46 -9.73
CA ARG A 6 22.62 -29.60 -8.99
C ARG A 6 21.08 -29.56 -8.89
N SER A 7 20.49 -28.39 -9.05
CA SER A 7 19.05 -28.15 -9.16
C SER A 7 18.81 -26.72 -9.67
N ASP A 8 17.79 -26.53 -10.51
CA ASP A 8 17.31 -25.21 -10.96
C ASP A 8 15.95 -24.92 -10.27
N PRO A 9 15.95 -24.54 -8.98
CA PRO A 9 14.72 -24.29 -8.24
C PRO A 9 14.03 -23.02 -8.78
N SER A 10 12.71 -23.10 -8.96
CA SER A 10 11.92 -21.94 -9.34
C SER A 10 11.91 -20.90 -8.21
N MET A 11 12.39 -19.69 -8.49
CA MET A 11 12.33 -18.54 -7.58
C MET A 11 10.92 -18.35 -6.99
N TRP A 12 9.88 -18.49 -7.81
CA TRP A 12 8.49 -18.30 -7.38
C TRP A 12 8.02 -19.41 -6.44
N GLN A 13 8.48 -20.64 -6.63
CA GLN A 13 8.18 -21.74 -5.71
C GLN A 13 8.87 -21.50 -4.36
N ALA A 14 10.09 -20.98 -4.35
CA ALA A 14 10.77 -20.63 -3.11
C ALA A 14 10.02 -19.53 -2.33
N VAL A 15 9.62 -18.45 -3.01
CA VAL A 15 8.83 -17.36 -2.38
C VAL A 15 7.48 -17.88 -1.87
N TYR A 16 6.79 -18.71 -2.65
CA TYR A 16 5.50 -19.27 -2.23
C TYR A 16 5.63 -20.27 -1.08
N ALA A 17 6.72 -21.04 -1.02
CA ALA A 17 6.95 -22.04 0.02
C ALA A 17 7.56 -21.46 1.30
N ASP A 18 8.10 -20.24 1.25
CA ASP A 18 8.79 -19.59 2.36
C ASP A 18 7.92 -19.62 3.64
N PRO A 19 8.36 -20.30 4.72
CA PRO A 19 7.63 -20.38 5.97
C PRO A 19 7.74 -19.11 6.81
N SER A 20 8.65 -18.19 6.49
CA SER A 20 8.87 -16.95 7.22
C SER A 20 7.91 -15.82 6.81
N VAL A 21 7.27 -15.95 5.64
CA VAL A 21 6.28 -14.98 5.15
C VAL A 21 5.00 -15.11 5.97
N PRO A 22 4.57 -14.07 6.74
CA PRO A 22 3.43 -14.16 7.66
C PRO A 22 2.06 -14.01 6.96
N LEU A 23 2.00 -14.10 5.63
CA LEU A 23 0.80 -13.84 4.83
C LEU A 23 0.05 -15.12 4.44
N ASP A 24 -1.23 -14.97 4.08
CA ASP A 24 -2.04 -16.04 3.48
C ASP A 24 -1.40 -16.48 2.17
N ARG A 25 -1.37 -17.79 1.92
CA ARG A 25 -0.89 -18.33 0.65
C ARG A 25 -1.73 -17.87 -0.53
N ALA A 26 -3.03 -17.59 -0.35
CA ALA A 26 -3.85 -17.03 -1.41
C ALA A 26 -3.38 -15.62 -1.81
N LEU A 27 -3.10 -14.76 -0.82
CA LEU A 27 -2.52 -13.43 -1.04
C LEU A 27 -1.11 -13.51 -1.65
N VAL A 28 -0.24 -14.39 -1.13
CA VAL A 28 1.09 -14.61 -1.70
C VAL A 28 1.00 -15.06 -3.15
N ARG A 29 0.07 -15.96 -3.48
CA ARG A 29 -0.18 -16.41 -4.86
C ARG A 29 -0.65 -15.27 -5.74
N GLN A 30 -1.53 -14.41 -5.25
CA GLN A 30 -2.00 -13.22 -5.98
C GLN A 30 -0.84 -12.25 -6.27
N ILE A 31 0.00 -11.96 -5.27
CA ILE A 31 1.20 -11.13 -5.43
C ILE A 31 2.16 -11.75 -6.46
N ILE A 32 2.39 -13.06 -6.40
CA ILE A 32 3.24 -13.77 -7.35
C ILE A 32 2.66 -13.70 -8.77
N ASN A 33 1.35 -13.92 -8.93
CA ASN A 33 0.68 -13.84 -10.22
C ASN A 33 0.80 -12.45 -10.83
N ASP A 34 0.64 -11.40 -10.01
CA ASP A 34 0.81 -10.01 -10.43
C ASP A 34 2.26 -9.73 -10.90
N GLN A 35 3.25 -10.16 -10.11
CA GLN A 35 4.67 -9.98 -10.43
C GLN A 35 5.15 -10.80 -11.65
N ARG A 36 4.43 -11.85 -12.04
CA ARG A 36 4.73 -12.67 -13.22
C ARG A 36 4.15 -12.10 -14.52
N ARG A 37 3.36 -11.03 -14.48
CA ARG A 37 2.71 -10.45 -15.66
C ARG A 37 3.71 -9.91 -16.68
N LEU A 38 3.32 -9.93 -17.96
CA LEU A 38 4.16 -9.41 -19.04
C LEU A 38 4.41 -7.90 -18.94
N SER A 39 3.44 -7.14 -18.40
CA SER A 39 3.62 -5.72 -18.10
C SER A 39 4.80 -5.50 -17.15
N ARG A 40 4.95 -6.36 -16.13
CA ARG A 40 6.03 -6.27 -15.16
C ARG A 40 7.39 -6.51 -15.80
N ARG A 41 7.47 -7.48 -16.71
CA ARG A 41 8.72 -7.86 -17.39
C ARG A 41 9.16 -6.82 -18.42
N TRP A 42 8.22 -6.30 -19.22
CA TRP A 42 8.56 -5.51 -20.41
C TRP A 42 8.22 -4.03 -20.27
N LEU A 43 7.07 -3.70 -19.67
CA LEU A 43 6.58 -2.33 -19.61
C LEU A 43 7.09 -1.58 -18.38
N TYR A 44 7.18 -2.23 -17.22
CA TYR A 44 7.60 -1.59 -15.97
C TYR A 44 8.96 -0.88 -16.05
N PRO A 45 10.04 -1.48 -16.61
CA PRO A 45 11.34 -0.80 -16.66
C PRO A 45 11.29 0.53 -17.43
N ILE A 46 10.52 0.57 -18.52
CA ILE A 46 10.33 1.76 -19.35
C ILE A 46 9.39 2.74 -18.65
N ALA A 47 8.22 2.27 -18.19
CA ALA A 47 7.22 3.08 -17.52
C ALA A 47 7.78 3.76 -16.25
N ARG A 48 8.66 3.08 -15.52
CA ARG A 48 9.35 3.64 -14.35
C ARG A 48 10.21 4.84 -14.70
N VAL A 49 10.99 4.77 -15.79
CA VAL A 49 11.82 5.89 -16.24
C VAL A 49 10.96 7.04 -16.76
N VAL A 50 9.99 6.73 -17.62
CA VAL A 50 9.09 7.72 -18.20
C VAL A 50 8.27 8.44 -17.13
N SER A 51 7.69 7.71 -16.18
CA SER A 51 6.93 8.27 -15.06
C SER A 51 7.77 9.26 -14.26
N ARG A 52 9.01 8.92 -13.93
CA ARG A 52 9.91 9.82 -13.19
C ARG A 52 10.25 11.08 -13.96
N VAL A 53 10.56 10.96 -15.25
CA VAL A 53 10.87 12.12 -16.10
C VAL A 53 9.67 13.05 -16.19
N LEU A 54 8.47 12.50 -16.40
CA LEU A 54 7.24 13.28 -16.48
C LEU A 54 6.91 13.97 -15.15
N VAL A 55 6.98 13.25 -14.03
CA VAL A 55 6.72 13.81 -12.70
C VAL A 55 7.75 14.89 -12.37
N ALA A 56 9.03 14.67 -12.65
CA ALA A 56 10.06 15.68 -12.45
C ALA A 56 9.80 16.94 -13.29
N LEU A 57 9.42 16.78 -14.56
CA LEU A 57 9.04 17.90 -15.43
C LEU A 57 7.83 18.65 -14.86
N ILE A 58 6.77 17.93 -14.48
CA ILE A 58 5.56 18.51 -13.88
C ILE A 58 5.90 19.27 -12.59
N SER A 59 6.74 18.69 -11.72
CA SER A 59 7.20 19.35 -10.49
C SER A 59 8.00 20.62 -10.76
N ILE A 60 8.87 20.63 -11.78
CA ILE A 60 9.62 21.83 -12.19
C ILE A 60 8.66 22.93 -12.68
N VAL A 61 7.74 22.59 -13.57
CA VAL A 61 6.78 23.57 -14.11
C VAL A 61 5.88 24.10 -13.00
N LYS A 62 5.39 23.24 -12.10
CA LYS A 62 4.59 23.65 -10.94
C LYS A 62 5.32 24.53 -9.95
N ARG A 63 6.66 24.45 -9.89
CA ARG A 63 7.45 25.36 -9.06
C ARG A 63 7.39 26.81 -9.57
N VAL A 64 7.19 26.98 -10.88
CA VAL A 64 6.97 28.29 -11.52
C VAL A 64 5.50 28.68 -11.51
N LEU A 65 4.60 27.70 -11.66
CA LEU A 65 3.15 27.88 -11.75
C LEU A 65 2.43 27.06 -10.66
N PRO A 66 2.41 27.53 -9.40
CA PRO A 66 1.97 26.75 -8.24
C PRO A 66 0.44 26.77 -8.07
N PHE A 67 -0.31 26.51 -9.13
CA PHE A 67 -1.75 26.33 -9.06
C PHE A 67 -2.13 24.87 -9.35
N ARG A 68 -3.32 24.47 -8.91
CA ARG A 68 -3.88 23.15 -9.22
C ARG A 68 -4.30 23.12 -10.69
N TRP A 69 -3.67 22.26 -11.49
CA TRP A 69 -3.95 22.17 -12.93
C TRP A 69 -5.25 21.41 -13.22
N MET A 70 -5.73 20.63 -12.24
CA MET A 70 -6.91 19.80 -12.37
C MET A 70 -7.61 19.68 -11.01
N PRO A 71 -8.96 19.66 -10.97
CA PRO A 71 -9.71 19.35 -9.74
C PRO A 71 -9.44 17.93 -9.24
N LEU A 72 -9.51 17.71 -7.91
CA LEU A 72 -9.34 16.37 -7.32
C LEU A 72 -10.36 15.37 -7.84
N HIS A 73 -11.63 15.78 -7.95
CA HIS A 73 -12.66 14.92 -8.52
C HIS A 73 -12.31 14.42 -9.94
N THR A 74 -11.69 15.25 -10.78
CA THR A 74 -11.27 14.82 -12.12
C THR A 74 -10.10 13.84 -12.05
N MET A 75 -9.17 14.01 -11.10
CA MET A 75 -8.11 13.04 -10.82
C MET A 75 -8.71 11.68 -10.44
N ASP A 76 -9.66 11.67 -9.51
CA ASP A 76 -10.29 10.45 -9.01
C ASP A 76 -11.04 9.72 -10.13
N VAL A 77 -11.83 10.44 -10.91
CA VAL A 77 -12.54 9.87 -12.07
C VAL A 77 -11.56 9.28 -13.08
N LEU A 78 -10.46 9.97 -13.37
CA LEU A 78 -9.43 9.49 -14.29
C LEU A 78 -8.71 8.26 -13.75
N CYS A 79 -8.37 8.23 -12.46
CA CYS A 79 -7.75 7.12 -11.77
C CYS A 79 -8.67 5.88 -11.78
N VAL A 80 -9.92 6.03 -11.36
CA VAL A 80 -10.92 4.95 -11.37
C VAL A 80 -11.17 4.44 -12.79
N TRP A 81 -11.27 5.34 -13.77
CA TRP A 81 -11.38 4.96 -15.19
C TRP A 81 -10.16 4.16 -15.66
N PHE A 82 -8.96 4.59 -15.32
CA PHE A 82 -7.72 3.92 -15.68
C PHE A 82 -7.64 2.52 -15.06
N LEU A 83 -7.89 2.42 -13.75
CA LEU A 83 -7.95 1.15 -13.02
C LEU A 83 -8.94 0.20 -13.70
N ARG A 84 -10.15 0.66 -13.99
CA ARG A 84 -11.22 -0.13 -14.62
C ARG A 84 -10.89 -0.62 -16.03
N ARG A 85 -10.03 0.08 -16.78
CA ARG A 85 -9.77 -0.20 -18.20
C ARG A 85 -8.43 -0.86 -18.48
N PHE A 86 -7.39 -0.63 -17.68
CA PHE A 86 -6.03 -1.03 -18.02
C PHE A 86 -5.33 -1.90 -16.97
N VAL A 87 -5.76 -1.87 -15.72
CA VAL A 87 -5.09 -2.61 -14.64
C VAL A 87 -5.62 -4.03 -14.57
N SER A 88 -4.88 -5.00 -14.04
CA SER A 88 -5.45 -6.34 -13.81
C SER A 88 -6.41 -6.32 -12.62
N PRO A 89 -7.48 -7.14 -12.61
CA PRO A 89 -8.30 -7.29 -11.41
C PRO A 89 -7.51 -7.73 -10.17
N ASP A 90 -6.52 -8.61 -10.29
CA ASP A 90 -5.65 -8.96 -9.14
C ASP A 90 -4.93 -7.75 -8.55
N ALA A 91 -4.41 -6.85 -9.40
CA ALA A 91 -3.77 -5.62 -8.95
C ALA A 91 -4.76 -4.60 -8.37
N VAL A 92 -5.99 -4.55 -8.89
CA VAL A 92 -7.05 -3.71 -8.31
C VAL A 92 -7.47 -4.23 -6.94
N ASP A 93 -7.60 -5.54 -6.79
CA ASP A 93 -7.90 -6.18 -5.52
C ASP A 93 -6.82 -5.87 -4.47
N LEU A 94 -5.53 -6.06 -4.82
CA LEU A 94 -4.40 -5.66 -3.96
C LEU A 94 -4.43 -4.17 -3.59
N LEU A 95 -4.81 -3.31 -4.53
CA LEU A 95 -4.91 -1.87 -4.28
C LEU A 95 -6.04 -1.54 -3.30
N ILE A 96 -7.25 -2.04 -3.51
CA ILE A 96 -8.39 -1.82 -2.61
C ILE A 96 -8.08 -2.37 -1.21
N ARG A 97 -7.51 -3.58 -1.17
CA ARG A 97 -7.10 -4.27 0.05
C ARG A 97 -6.16 -3.43 0.91
N HIS A 98 -5.20 -2.75 0.29
CA HIS A 98 -4.25 -1.91 0.99
C HIS A 98 -4.93 -0.80 1.81
N PHE A 99 -5.94 -0.11 1.26
CA PHE A 99 -6.69 0.93 1.99
C PHE A 99 -7.38 0.38 3.23
N VAL A 100 -8.02 -0.79 3.10
CA VAL A 100 -8.68 -1.46 4.22
C VAL A 100 -7.65 -1.87 5.28
N VAL A 101 -6.57 -2.52 4.85
CA VAL A 101 -5.53 -3.03 5.76
C VAL A 101 -4.85 -1.91 6.50
N GLU A 102 -4.48 -0.82 5.83
CA GLU A 102 -3.89 0.34 6.49
C GLU A 102 -4.87 0.98 7.49
N THR A 103 -6.13 1.16 7.10
CA THR A 103 -7.18 1.67 7.99
C THR A 103 -7.35 0.79 9.23
N ASN A 104 -7.27 -0.53 9.07
CA ASN A 104 -7.32 -1.46 10.21
C ASN A 104 -6.12 -1.28 11.15
N LEU A 105 -4.91 -1.06 10.61
CA LEU A 105 -3.71 -0.78 11.43
C LEU A 105 -3.83 0.53 12.19
N VAL A 106 -4.26 1.59 11.51
CA VAL A 106 -4.50 2.91 12.10
C VAL A 106 -5.51 2.79 13.24
N ASN A 107 -6.67 2.16 12.98
CA ASN A 107 -7.72 2.01 13.99
C ASN A 107 -7.31 1.10 15.14
N PHE A 108 -6.45 0.11 14.90
CA PHE A 108 -5.86 -0.68 15.97
C PHE A 108 -5.02 0.21 16.91
N ILE A 109 -4.19 1.10 16.37
CA ILE A 109 -3.41 2.05 17.19
C ILE A 109 -4.32 2.99 17.98
N ILE A 110 -5.34 3.56 17.32
CA ILE A 110 -6.31 4.45 17.99
C ILE A 110 -6.98 3.74 19.17
N ARG A 111 -7.47 2.51 18.98
CA ARG A 111 -8.17 1.75 20.02
C ARG A 111 -7.30 1.26 21.18
N ASN A 112 -5.99 1.14 20.96
CA ASN A 112 -5.05 0.59 21.92
C ASN A 112 -4.12 1.65 22.54
N THR A 113 -4.42 2.93 22.32
CA THR A 113 -3.74 4.06 22.95
C THR A 113 -4.78 5.01 23.55
N PRO A 114 -4.46 5.83 24.56
CA PRO A 114 -5.40 6.78 25.17
C PRO A 114 -5.60 8.05 24.32
N VAL A 115 -5.50 7.94 23.00
CA VAL A 115 -5.67 9.07 22.08
C VAL A 115 -7.14 9.46 21.97
N ASP A 116 -7.43 10.76 21.98
CA ASP A 116 -8.78 11.30 21.77
C ASP A 116 -9.00 11.56 20.26
N MET A 117 -9.27 10.49 19.51
CA MET A 117 -9.48 10.53 18.06
C MET A 117 -10.55 9.53 17.65
N GLU A 118 -11.47 9.95 16.77
CA GLU A 118 -12.46 9.06 16.17
C GLU A 118 -11.81 8.05 15.21
N PRO A 119 -12.32 6.81 15.13
CA PRO A 119 -11.81 5.82 14.18
C PRO A 119 -11.96 6.28 12.72
N VAL A 120 -10.94 5.97 11.92
CA VAL A 120 -10.92 6.20 10.48
C VAL A 120 -11.90 5.27 9.77
N THR A 121 -12.68 5.81 8.81
CA THR A 121 -13.77 5.08 8.15
C THR A 121 -13.46 4.64 6.72
N LEU A 122 -12.25 4.91 6.22
CA LEU A 122 -11.83 4.64 4.84
C LEU A 122 -11.61 3.15 4.53
N ARG A 123 -12.69 2.37 4.46
CA ARG A 123 -12.68 0.93 4.14
C ARG A 123 -13.41 0.66 2.82
N PRO A 124 -12.82 1.01 1.65
CA PRO A 124 -13.47 0.77 0.36
C PRO A 124 -13.57 -0.73 0.08
N GLU A 125 -14.74 -1.21 -0.33
CA GLU A 125 -14.97 -2.61 -0.71
C GLU A 125 -14.95 -2.82 -2.24
N LYS A 126 -15.03 -1.73 -3.00
CA LYS A 126 -15.16 -1.75 -4.46
C LYS A 126 -14.40 -0.61 -5.09
N LEU A 127 -14.08 -0.75 -6.38
CA LEU A 127 -13.31 0.25 -7.12
C LEU A 127 -13.93 1.67 -7.11
N SER A 128 -15.26 1.78 -7.08
CA SER A 128 -15.92 3.09 -6.99
C SER A 128 -15.70 3.79 -5.64
N GLY A 129 -15.35 3.05 -4.59
CA GLY A 129 -15.01 3.60 -3.27
C GLY A 129 -13.61 4.20 -3.21
N LEU A 130 -12.79 4.06 -4.26
CA LEU A 130 -11.53 4.78 -4.40
C LEU A 130 -11.73 6.19 -5.02
N GLY A 131 -12.97 6.61 -5.23
CA GLY A 131 -13.32 7.97 -5.61
C GLY A 131 -13.34 8.93 -4.41
N ASP A 132 -13.82 10.16 -4.64
CA ASP A 132 -14.13 11.13 -3.59
C ASP A 132 -12.97 11.46 -2.64
N GLN A 133 -11.77 11.68 -3.20
CA GLN A 133 -10.56 12.03 -2.47
C GLN A 133 -10.01 10.94 -1.53
N ALA A 134 -10.47 9.69 -1.66
CA ALA A 134 -10.01 8.56 -0.85
C ALA A 134 -8.47 8.46 -0.73
N VAL A 135 -7.73 8.71 -1.81
CA VAL A 135 -6.26 8.65 -1.78
C VAL A 135 -5.65 9.79 -0.95
N VAL A 136 -6.24 10.98 -1.00
CA VAL A 136 -5.77 12.11 -0.19
C VAL A 136 -6.14 11.90 1.27
N GLU A 137 -7.34 11.40 1.53
CA GLU A 137 -7.82 11.07 2.88
C GLU A 137 -6.93 10.01 3.53
N HIS A 138 -6.59 8.93 2.81
CA HIS A 138 -5.63 7.90 3.22
C HIS A 138 -4.33 8.52 3.74
N ASP A 139 -3.70 9.37 2.94
CA ASP A 139 -2.45 10.02 3.34
C ASP A 139 -2.62 10.92 4.56
N VAL A 140 -3.72 11.66 4.66
CA VAL A 140 -3.99 12.58 5.78
C VAL A 140 -4.23 11.83 7.08
N ASN A 141 -4.97 10.72 7.05
CA ASN A 141 -5.26 9.89 8.23
C ASN A 141 -3.97 9.43 8.94
N VAL A 142 -2.93 9.07 8.17
CA VAL A 142 -1.61 8.70 8.71
C VAL A 142 -0.98 9.86 9.50
N TYR A 143 -1.08 11.09 9.00
CA TYR A 143 -0.57 12.27 9.70
C TYR A 143 -1.38 12.58 10.95
N ASP A 144 -2.71 12.59 10.84
CA ASP A 144 -3.61 12.97 11.95
C ASP A 144 -3.42 12.07 13.16
N VAL A 145 -3.26 10.76 12.94
CA VAL A 145 -2.98 9.78 14.00
C VAL A 145 -1.65 10.06 14.68
N LEU A 146 -0.58 10.31 13.91
CA LEU A 146 0.74 10.59 14.50
C LEU A 146 0.76 11.89 15.29
N ILE A 147 0.05 12.91 14.81
CA ILE A 147 -0.11 14.18 15.53
C ILE A 147 -0.88 13.95 16.83
N ALA A 148 -1.96 13.17 16.78
CA ALA A 148 -2.77 12.89 17.96
C ALA A 148 -2.02 12.07 19.03
N LEU A 149 -0.98 11.33 18.64
CA LEU A 149 -0.14 10.54 19.54
C LEU A 149 1.00 11.33 20.22
N ASP A 150 1.24 12.60 19.88
CA ASP A 150 2.41 13.38 20.35
C ASP A 150 2.51 13.44 21.88
N ASP A 151 1.38 13.68 22.56
CA ASP A 151 1.30 13.78 24.02
C ASP A 151 0.91 12.45 24.70
N VAL A 152 0.83 11.36 23.93
CA VAL A 152 0.35 10.06 24.41
C VAL A 152 1.52 9.17 24.79
N LYS A 153 1.49 8.62 26.02
CA LYS A 153 2.45 7.60 26.43
C LYS A 153 2.17 6.28 25.73
N LEU A 154 3.02 5.93 24.78
CA LEU A 154 3.01 4.63 24.11
C LEU A 154 3.49 3.53 25.06
N ALA A 155 2.57 2.69 25.51
CA ALA A 155 2.84 1.51 26.30
C ALA A 155 1.79 0.45 26.01
N LYS A 156 2.13 -0.82 26.26
CA LYS A 156 1.18 -1.92 26.13
C LYS A 156 0.01 -1.78 27.11
N PRO A 157 -1.24 -1.75 26.63
CA PRO A 157 -2.41 -1.76 27.50
C PRO A 157 -2.60 -3.14 28.16
N GLU A 158 -3.35 -3.19 29.26
CA GLU A 158 -3.64 -4.46 29.96
C GLU A 158 -4.40 -5.46 29.09
N THR A 159 -5.31 -4.95 28.25
CA THR A 159 -6.08 -5.73 27.29
C THR A 159 -5.98 -5.08 25.92
N LEU A 160 -5.59 -5.87 24.91
CA LEU A 160 -5.54 -5.41 23.52
C LEU A 160 -6.92 -5.58 22.86
N ASP A 161 -7.38 -4.53 22.19
CA ASP A 161 -8.56 -4.55 21.35
C ASP A 161 -8.17 -4.90 19.89
N PHE A 162 -8.53 -6.10 19.46
CA PHE A 162 -8.30 -6.61 18.11
C PHE A 162 -9.54 -6.47 17.20
N SER A 163 -10.48 -5.59 17.53
CA SER A 163 -11.69 -5.38 16.73
C SER A 163 -11.38 -4.76 15.35
N GLN A 164 -12.20 -5.16 14.37
CA GLN A 164 -12.13 -4.71 12.97
C GLN A 164 -10.80 -5.02 12.27
N LEU A 165 -10.16 -6.15 12.56
CA LEU A 165 -9.04 -6.66 11.77
C LEU A 165 -9.50 -7.44 10.52
N ASP A 166 -10.79 -7.56 10.27
CA ASP A 166 -11.33 -8.21 9.09
C ASP A 166 -11.02 -7.43 7.80
N VAL A 167 -10.89 -8.17 6.70
CA VAL A 167 -10.89 -7.61 5.35
C VAL A 167 -12.20 -8.07 4.70
N PRO A 168 -13.13 -7.15 4.39
CA PRO A 168 -14.40 -7.52 3.77
C PRO A 168 -14.17 -8.07 2.36
N PRO A 169 -15.14 -8.78 1.77
CA PRO A 169 -15.06 -9.22 0.38
C PRO A 169 -14.84 -8.03 -0.55
N LEU A 170 -13.83 -8.11 -1.40
CA LEU A 170 -13.43 -7.02 -2.30
C LEU A 170 -13.96 -7.27 -3.71
N ASP A 171 -14.57 -6.24 -4.32
CA ASP A 171 -15.01 -6.26 -5.71
C ASP A 171 -14.03 -5.51 -6.60
N ALA A 172 -13.11 -6.27 -7.20
CA ALA A 172 -12.19 -5.80 -8.22
C ALA A 172 -12.81 -5.71 -9.63
N GLU A 173 -14.13 -5.83 -9.77
CA GLU A 173 -14.87 -5.85 -11.04
C GLU A 173 -14.30 -6.91 -12.01
N ARG A 174 -14.01 -8.12 -11.51
CA ARG A 174 -13.34 -9.21 -12.28
C ARG A 174 -14.06 -9.58 -13.58
N GLY A 175 -15.40 -9.49 -13.60
CA GLY A 175 -16.21 -9.77 -14.80
C GLY A 175 -16.14 -8.70 -15.90
N ARG A 176 -15.48 -7.56 -15.67
CA ARG A 176 -15.41 -6.46 -16.63
C ARG A 176 -14.28 -6.68 -17.65
N ARG A 177 -14.58 -6.47 -18.93
CA ARG A 177 -13.58 -6.47 -20.00
C ARG A 177 -12.62 -5.28 -19.87
N ARG A 178 -11.31 -5.58 -19.80
CA ARG A 178 -10.22 -4.61 -19.76
C ARG A 178 -9.42 -4.62 -21.06
N LEU A 179 -8.89 -3.46 -21.45
CA LEU A 179 -8.09 -3.27 -22.66
C LEU A 179 -6.69 -3.84 -22.50
N LEU A 180 -6.11 -3.62 -21.31
CA LEU A 180 -4.85 -4.20 -20.86
C LEU A 180 -5.03 -4.79 -19.46
N ARG A 181 -4.06 -5.59 -19.02
CA ARG A 181 -4.00 -6.17 -17.66
C ARG A 181 -2.64 -5.85 -17.04
N LEU A 182 -2.45 -4.60 -16.65
CA LEU A 182 -1.22 -4.11 -16.02
C LEU A 182 -1.07 -4.66 -14.60
N ASP A 183 0.17 -4.93 -14.21
CA ASP A 183 0.56 -5.20 -12.82
C ASP A 183 0.48 -3.94 -11.97
N ILE A 184 0.44 -4.11 -10.65
CA ILE A 184 0.23 -3.00 -9.71
C ILE A 184 1.34 -1.95 -9.81
N GLN A 185 2.60 -2.35 -10.00
CA GLN A 185 3.71 -1.38 -10.01
C GLN A 185 3.77 -0.59 -11.31
N THR A 186 3.49 -1.23 -12.45
CA THR A 186 3.31 -0.51 -13.72
C THR A 186 2.11 0.43 -13.65
N ALA A 187 0.99 0.00 -13.05
CA ALA A 187 -0.18 0.85 -12.85
C ALA A 187 0.15 2.09 -12.00
N LEU A 188 0.85 1.91 -10.88
CA LEU A 188 1.30 3.00 -10.01
C LEU A 188 2.20 4.01 -10.75
N CYS A 189 3.07 3.57 -11.66
CA CYS A 189 3.85 4.49 -12.50
C CYS A 189 2.97 5.43 -13.33
N PHE A 190 1.89 4.91 -13.93
CA PHE A 190 0.97 5.72 -14.73
C PHE A 190 0.04 6.58 -13.87
N MET A 191 -0.45 6.05 -12.74
CA MET A 191 -1.30 6.80 -11.81
C MET A 191 -0.56 7.98 -11.18
N ASN A 192 0.73 7.85 -10.90
CA ASN A 192 1.52 8.94 -10.30
C ASN A 192 1.52 10.24 -11.14
N ILE A 193 1.31 10.13 -12.46
CA ILE A 193 1.30 11.28 -13.38
C ILE A 193 0.09 12.21 -13.09
N PRO A 194 -1.18 11.78 -13.16
CA PRO A 194 -2.31 12.62 -12.80
C PRO A 194 -2.29 13.08 -11.34
N PHE A 195 -1.75 12.29 -10.39
CA PHE A 195 -1.53 12.77 -9.02
C PHE A 195 -0.60 13.99 -8.99
N SER A 196 0.56 13.91 -9.65
CA SER A 196 1.50 15.03 -9.72
C SER A 196 0.93 16.26 -10.45
N MET A 197 -0.04 16.08 -11.36
CA MET A 197 -0.72 17.18 -12.06
C MET A 197 -1.88 17.80 -11.26
N ALA A 198 -2.59 17.03 -10.45
CA ALA A 198 -3.73 17.53 -9.66
C ALA A 198 -3.28 18.21 -8.36
N LEU A 199 -2.36 17.59 -7.62
CA LEU A 199 -1.94 18.05 -6.28
C LEU A 199 -0.99 19.25 -6.34
N THR A 200 -1.03 20.13 -5.35
CA THR A 200 0.04 21.15 -5.20
C THR A 200 1.39 20.48 -4.90
N VAL A 201 2.49 21.22 -5.05
CA VAL A 201 3.84 20.67 -4.76
C VAL A 201 3.94 20.21 -3.30
N GLU A 202 3.31 20.93 -2.38
CA GLU A 202 3.30 20.61 -0.96
C GLU A 202 2.41 19.41 -0.65
N GLU A 203 1.21 19.33 -1.26
CA GLU A 203 0.33 18.16 -1.13
C GLU A 203 0.97 16.90 -1.69
N TYR A 204 1.62 16.99 -2.85
CA TYR A 204 2.35 15.87 -3.44
C TYR A 204 3.51 15.42 -2.56
N ARG A 205 4.28 16.37 -2.01
CA ARG A 205 5.37 16.06 -1.07
C ARG A 205 4.83 15.38 0.19
N ARG A 206 3.71 15.85 0.73
CA ARG A 206 3.04 15.27 1.89
C ARG A 206 2.60 13.83 1.60
N ALA A 207 1.96 13.58 0.46
CA ALA A 207 1.57 12.24 0.03
C ALA A 207 2.77 11.28 -0.15
N VAL A 208 3.89 11.76 -0.69
CA VAL A 208 5.09 10.91 -0.80
C VAL A 208 5.73 10.63 0.57
N HIS A 209 5.58 11.57 1.51
CA HIS A 209 6.18 11.49 2.83
C HIS A 209 5.33 10.69 3.84
N SER A 210 4.00 10.61 3.69
CA SER A 210 3.13 9.76 4.52
C SER A 210 3.68 8.34 4.60
N ILE A 211 4.10 7.81 3.45
CA ILE A 211 4.70 6.47 3.28
C ILE A 211 5.97 6.25 4.12
N ARG A 212 6.70 7.31 4.48
CA ARG A 212 7.91 7.16 5.31
C ARG A 212 7.59 6.92 6.78
N PHE A 213 6.35 7.14 7.19
CA PHE A 213 5.92 6.88 8.56
C PHE A 213 5.71 5.40 8.86
N ASP A 214 5.87 4.49 7.89
CA ASP A 214 5.86 3.04 8.13
C ASP A 214 6.77 2.64 9.30
N ASP A 215 7.98 3.20 9.37
CA ASP A 215 8.93 2.89 10.45
C ASP A 215 8.43 3.40 11.81
N SER A 216 7.71 4.53 11.84
CA SER A 216 7.07 5.06 13.05
C SER A 216 5.88 4.18 13.46
N PHE A 217 5.02 3.82 12.52
CA PHE A 217 3.87 2.94 12.75
C PHE A 217 4.31 1.56 13.27
N LEU A 218 5.32 0.96 12.66
CA LEU A 218 5.88 -0.31 13.12
C LEU A 218 6.48 -0.20 14.54
N GLU A 219 7.10 0.94 14.88
CA GLU A 219 7.59 1.18 16.24
C GLU A 219 6.43 1.30 17.25
N ILE A 220 5.40 2.05 16.90
CA ILE A 220 4.19 2.21 17.72
C ILE A 220 3.54 0.83 17.94
N LEU A 221 3.35 0.05 16.89
CA LEU A 221 2.81 -1.30 16.97
C LEU A 221 3.68 -2.20 17.86
N ALA A 222 5.01 -2.14 17.73
CA ALA A 222 5.93 -2.90 18.59
C ALA A 222 5.75 -2.54 20.07
N LEU A 223 5.61 -1.26 20.39
CA LEU A 223 5.43 -0.78 21.77
C LEU A 223 4.05 -1.12 22.34
N VAL A 224 2.99 -0.97 21.55
CA VAL A 224 1.61 -1.24 21.98
C VAL A 224 1.38 -2.74 22.16
N THR A 225 1.96 -3.58 21.30
CA THR A 225 1.79 -5.04 21.38
C THR A 225 2.84 -5.75 22.24
N ASP A 226 3.96 -5.07 22.55
CA ASP A 226 5.16 -5.66 23.15
C ASP A 226 5.73 -6.81 22.29
N ASP A 227 5.85 -6.56 20.98
CA ASP A 227 6.30 -7.52 19.97
C ASP A 227 7.38 -6.95 19.06
N ASP A 228 8.62 -7.39 19.25
CA ASP A 228 9.77 -6.96 18.45
C ASP A 228 9.71 -7.36 16.97
N THR A 229 8.79 -8.24 16.58
CA THR A 229 8.63 -8.66 15.17
C THR A 229 8.40 -7.45 14.25
N PHE A 230 7.61 -6.47 14.70
CA PHE A 230 7.35 -5.26 13.90
C PHE A 230 8.61 -4.45 13.64
N ARG A 231 9.57 -4.41 14.59
CA ARG A 231 10.85 -3.69 14.43
C ARG A 231 11.73 -4.29 13.34
N HIS A 232 11.65 -5.59 13.10
CA HIS A 232 12.42 -6.28 12.05
C HIS A 232 11.96 -5.94 10.63
N TRP A 233 10.73 -5.41 10.47
CA TRP A 233 10.20 -5.00 9.17
C TRP A 233 10.41 -3.52 8.87
N LYS A 234 11.04 -2.77 9.79
CA LYS A 234 11.42 -1.37 9.57
C LYS A 234 12.38 -1.31 8.39
N LEU A 235 12.16 -0.33 7.53
CA LEU A 235 12.73 -0.26 6.19
C LEU A 235 13.91 0.71 6.08
N ALA A 236 14.39 1.21 7.23
CA ALA A 236 15.40 2.23 7.39
C ALA A 236 15.00 3.58 6.74
N GLY A 237 13.70 3.87 6.76
CA GLY A 237 13.15 5.16 6.39
C GLY A 237 13.09 6.03 7.63
N MET A 238 14.18 6.70 7.99
CA MET A 238 14.13 7.70 9.05
C MET A 238 13.09 8.76 8.68
N SER A 239 12.04 8.91 9.51
CA SER A 239 10.92 9.84 9.28
C SER A 239 11.36 11.30 9.13
N LEU A 240 12.55 11.63 9.64
CA LEU A 240 13.18 12.95 9.52
C LEU A 240 13.84 13.20 8.15
N TRP A 241 14.04 12.16 7.32
CA TRP A 241 14.68 12.29 6.01
C TRP A 241 13.66 12.74 4.95
N MET A 242 13.59 14.05 4.73
CA MET A 242 12.69 14.69 3.75
C MET A 242 13.29 14.70 2.34
N ASP A 243 13.37 13.52 1.69
CA ASP A 243 13.73 13.44 0.27
C ASP A 243 12.51 13.13 -0.61
N SER A 244 12.26 14.01 -1.57
CA SER A 244 11.15 13.94 -2.53
C SER A 244 11.55 13.32 -3.87
N ASN A 245 12.84 13.12 -4.15
CA ASN A 245 13.34 12.59 -5.42
C ASN A 245 13.47 11.06 -5.40
N VAL A 246 12.40 10.39 -4.98
CA VAL A 246 12.37 8.95 -4.74
C VAL A 246 11.51 8.20 -5.74
N ASP A 247 11.70 6.89 -5.79
CA ASP A 247 10.91 6.00 -6.61
C ASP A 247 9.52 5.76 -6.01
N VAL A 248 8.62 6.74 -6.14
CA VAL A 248 7.28 6.73 -5.54
C VAL A 248 6.53 5.42 -5.82
N PRO A 249 6.45 4.88 -7.05
CA PRO A 249 5.73 3.63 -7.31
C PRO A 249 6.32 2.41 -6.57
N ARG A 250 7.65 2.40 -6.37
CA ARG A 250 8.31 1.33 -5.60
C ARG A 250 8.08 1.50 -4.11
N MET A 251 8.08 2.73 -3.61
CA MET A 251 7.80 3.03 -2.21
C MET A 251 6.38 2.65 -1.83
N VAL A 252 5.37 3.09 -2.59
CA VAL A 252 3.96 2.74 -2.38
C VAL A 252 3.76 1.22 -2.35
N TYR A 253 4.39 0.48 -3.28
CA TYR A 253 4.30 -0.98 -3.27
C TYR A 253 4.94 -1.62 -2.03
N ARG A 254 6.08 -1.10 -1.59
CA ARG A 254 6.79 -1.60 -0.40
C ARG A 254 5.99 -1.32 0.88
N HIS A 255 5.39 -0.14 0.95
CA HIS A 255 4.49 0.29 2.01
C HIS A 255 3.28 -0.63 2.14
N ALA A 256 2.54 -0.86 1.04
CA ALA A 256 1.42 -1.80 1.05
C ALA A 256 1.82 -3.19 1.54
N LEU A 257 2.99 -3.71 1.15
CA LEU A 257 3.50 -4.99 1.64
C LEU A 257 3.80 -4.98 3.15
N VAL A 258 4.38 -3.90 3.68
CA VAL A 258 4.66 -3.78 5.12
C VAL A 258 3.37 -3.72 5.92
N CYS A 259 2.36 -2.98 5.46
CA CYS A 259 1.04 -2.94 6.07
C CYS A 259 0.42 -4.35 6.14
N GLU A 260 0.51 -5.14 5.07
CA GLU A 260 0.03 -6.54 5.07
C GLU A 260 0.77 -7.42 6.09
N TYR A 261 2.09 -7.28 6.21
CA TYR A 261 2.87 -8.03 7.19
C TYR A 261 2.48 -7.68 8.62
N ALA A 262 2.34 -6.37 8.90
CA ALA A 262 1.91 -5.88 10.20
C ALA A 262 0.49 -6.36 10.54
N HIS A 263 -0.44 -6.26 9.59
CA HIS A 263 -1.82 -6.68 9.78
C HIS A 263 -1.92 -8.19 10.02
N ALA A 264 -1.19 -8.99 9.24
CA ALA A 264 -1.15 -10.42 9.43
C ALA A 264 -0.58 -10.83 10.79
N ARG A 265 0.40 -10.07 11.31
CA ARG A 265 0.90 -10.28 12.67
C ARG A 265 -0.16 -9.96 13.73
N LEU A 266 -0.90 -8.88 13.58
CA LEU A 266 -1.99 -8.53 14.51
C LEU A 266 -3.09 -9.60 14.51
N VAL A 267 -3.51 -10.07 13.35
CA VAL A 267 -4.48 -11.18 13.24
C VAL A 267 -3.96 -12.43 13.96
N LYS A 268 -2.66 -12.72 13.86
CA LYS A 268 -2.01 -13.83 14.58
C LYS A 268 -2.00 -13.62 16.09
N LEU A 269 -1.74 -12.40 16.56
CA LEU A 269 -1.76 -12.06 17.99
C LEU A 269 -3.18 -12.12 18.57
N ALA A 270 -4.21 -11.83 17.78
CA ALA A 270 -5.61 -11.97 18.15
C ALA A 270 -6.07 -13.44 18.33
N GLY A 271 -5.17 -14.41 18.17
CA GLY A 271 -5.49 -15.84 18.21
C GLY A 271 -6.03 -16.38 16.88
N GLY A 272 -6.08 -15.56 15.83
CA GLY A 272 -6.41 -16.00 14.47
C GLY A 272 -5.23 -16.75 13.85
N ALA A 273 -5.49 -17.91 13.23
CA ALA A 273 -4.56 -18.40 12.23
C ALA A 273 -4.82 -17.62 10.94
N TYR A 274 -3.79 -16.99 10.36
CA TYR A 274 -3.94 -16.47 9.00
C TYR A 274 -4.28 -17.67 8.11
N PRO A 275 -5.40 -17.65 7.36
CA PRO A 275 -5.81 -18.82 6.61
C PRO A 275 -4.70 -19.21 5.63
N ARG A 276 -4.49 -20.52 5.45
CA ARG A 276 -3.53 -21.01 4.44
C ARG A 276 -4.17 -21.26 3.09
N ASP A 277 -5.50 -21.33 3.04
CA ASP A 277 -6.27 -21.76 1.88
C ASP A 277 -7.54 -20.90 1.72
N THR A 278 -7.44 -19.57 1.85
CA THR A 278 -8.60 -18.71 1.53
C THR A 278 -8.96 -18.87 0.05
N ASP A 279 -10.24 -19.12 -0.24
CA ASP A 279 -10.73 -19.15 -1.60
C ASP A 279 -10.63 -17.74 -2.21
N VAL A 280 -9.69 -17.57 -3.14
CA VAL A 280 -9.48 -16.34 -3.89
C VAL A 280 -9.59 -16.65 -5.37
N ALA A 281 -10.41 -15.85 -6.08
CA ALA A 281 -10.46 -15.90 -7.53
C ALA A 281 -9.21 -15.23 -8.13
N PHE A 282 -8.57 -15.88 -9.09
CA PHE A 282 -7.42 -15.34 -9.81
C PHE A 282 -7.79 -15.02 -11.27
N ASP A 283 -7.01 -14.15 -11.92
CA ASP A 283 -7.20 -13.73 -13.32
C ASP A 283 -6.73 -14.70 -14.41
#